data_AF-A0A246DKT2-F1
#
_entry.id   AF-A0A246DKT2-F1
#
_cell.length_a   1.000
_cell.length_b   1.000
_cell.length_c   1.000
_cell.angle_alpha   90.00
_cell.angle_beta   90.00
_cell.angle_gamma   90.00
#
_symmetry.space_group_name_H-M   'P 1'
#
loop_
_entity.id
_entity.type
_entity.pdbx_description
1 polymer ?
#
loop_
_entity_poly.entity_id
_entity_poly.type
_entity_poly.pdbx_seq_one_letter_code
_entity_poly.pdbx_strand_id
1 'polypeptide(L)' 'MAKHITLSWGITPGAIFNVSVHAPTMSAADRSEIERIARKWGFLTPSAGDWTGPESSEAVQAFNNEARRDGFLVDWK' A
#
# COMPACT_ATOMS: atom_id res chain seq x y z
N MET A 1 -0.59 -6.45 18.17
CA MET A 1 -0.48 -5.08 17.61
C MET A 1 -1.41 -5.00 16.42
N ALA A 2 -2.11 -3.88 16.23
CA ALA A 2 -2.97 -3.71 15.06
C ALA A 2 -2.11 -3.43 13.82
N LYS A 3 -2.45 -4.05 12.67
CA LYS A 3 -1.68 -3.96 11.42
C LYS A 3 -2.09 -2.71 10.63
N HIS A 4 -1.50 -1.57 10.93
CA HIS A 4 -1.87 -0.30 10.27
C HIS A 4 -1.05 -0.04 9.01
N ILE A 5 -1.74 0.36 7.94
CA ILE A 5 -1.13 0.94 6.74
C ILE A 5 -1.81 2.27 6.42
N THR A 6 -1.04 3.24 5.95
CA THR A 6 -1.57 4.51 5.45
C THR A 6 -1.47 4.53 3.92
N LEU A 7 -2.56 4.84 3.24
CA LEU A 7 -2.60 5.17 1.81
C LEU A 7 -2.63 6.69 1.66
N SER A 8 -1.76 7.23 0.81
CA SER A 8 -1.77 8.65 0.47
C SER A 8 -1.59 8.87 -1.03
N TRP A 9 -2.19 9.92 -1.58
CA TRP A 9 -1.96 10.28 -2.98
C TRP A 9 -0.51 10.75 -3.16
N GLY A 10 0.23 10.05 -4.02
CA GLY A 10 1.60 10.39 -4.38
C GLY A 10 1.65 11.62 -5.29
N ILE A 11 2.64 12.47 -5.07
CA ILE A 11 2.84 13.72 -5.83
C ILE A 11 3.79 13.44 -7.00
N THR A 12 3.43 12.54 -7.92
CA THR A 12 4.23 12.32 -9.14
C THR A 12 3.69 13.20 -10.26
N PRO A 13 4.50 14.12 -10.83
CA PRO A 13 4.05 14.97 -11.92
C PRO A 13 3.56 14.13 -13.11
N GLY A 14 2.31 14.35 -13.54
CA GLY A 14 1.67 13.63 -14.64
C GLY A 14 0.82 12.42 -14.22
N ALA A 15 0.96 11.94 -12.99
CA ALA A 15 0.20 10.80 -12.48
C ALA A 15 -1.07 11.26 -11.74
N ILE A 16 -2.24 10.97 -12.29
CA ILE A 16 -3.52 11.33 -11.67
C ILE A 16 -3.83 10.42 -10.46
N PHE A 17 -3.29 9.20 -10.43
CA PHE A 17 -3.69 8.16 -9.47
C PHE A 17 -2.53 7.49 -8.75
N ASN A 18 -1.36 8.12 -8.67
CA ASN A 18 -0.26 7.52 -7.92
C ASN A 18 -0.62 7.48 -6.42
N VAL A 19 -0.42 6.34 -5.75
CA VAL A 19 -0.68 6.15 -4.32
C VAL A 19 0.55 5.61 -3.63
N SER A 20 0.91 6.20 -2.51
CA SER A 20 1.93 5.70 -1.60
C SER A 20 1.28 4.91 -0.47
N VAL A 21 1.89 3.78 -0.11
CA VAL A 21 1.51 2.98 1.06
C VAL A 21 2.62 3.11 2.10
N HIS A 22 2.30 3.47 3.35
CA HIS A 22 3.26 3.61 4.45
C HIS A 22 2.94 2.61 5.58
N ALA A 23 3.92 1.82 6.02
CA ALA A 23 3.73 0.84 7.10
C ALA A 23 4.98 0.64 8.03
N PRO A 24 5.26 1.60 8.93
CA PRO A 24 6.49 1.64 9.72
C PRO A 24 6.48 0.68 10.93
N THR A 25 5.32 0.38 11.52
CA THR A 25 5.19 -0.30 12.82
C THR A 25 4.61 -1.72 12.69
N MET A 26 5.20 -2.53 11.80
CA MET A 26 4.72 -3.89 11.52
C MET A 26 5.69 -4.97 12.00
N SER A 27 5.16 -6.16 12.31
CA SER A 27 5.99 -7.36 12.44
C SER A 27 6.60 -7.74 11.08
N ALA A 28 7.70 -8.50 11.08
CA ALA A 28 8.31 -8.99 9.84
C ALA A 28 7.34 -9.85 9.02
N ALA A 29 6.48 -10.64 9.67
CA ALA A 29 5.47 -11.45 9.00
C ALA A 29 4.40 -10.58 8.32
N ASP A 30 3.87 -9.58 9.03
CA ASP A 30 2.85 -8.67 8.46
C ASP A 30 3.43 -7.83 7.33
N ARG A 31 4.70 -7.42 7.45
CA ARG A 31 5.41 -6.73 6.39
C ARG A 31 5.54 -7.60 5.15
N SER A 32 5.95 -8.86 5.30
CA SER A 32 6.04 -9.78 4.16
C SER A 32 4.69 -10.01 3.48
N GLU A 33 3.61 -10.03 4.26
CA GLU A 33 2.26 -10.22 3.72
C GLU A 33 1.79 -8.99 2.94
N ILE A 34 1.93 -7.79 3.49
CA ILE A 34 1.53 -6.57 2.78
C ILE A 34 2.41 -6.33 1.55
N GLU A 35 3.69 -6.68 1.59
CA GLU A 35 4.57 -6.63 0.41
C GLU A 35 4.11 -7.58 -0.70
N ARG A 36 3.62 -8.77 -0.34
CA ARG A 36 3.04 -9.72 -1.30
C ARG A 36 1.81 -9.12 -1.99
N ILE A 37 0.91 -8.51 -1.22
CA ILE A 37 -0.31 -7.86 -1.74
C ILE A 37 0.07 -6.63 -2.60
N ALA A 38 1.00 -5.80 -2.12
CA ALA A 38 1.50 -4.62 -2.82
C ALA A 38 2.05 -5.00 -4.21
N ARG A 39 2.96 -5.99 -4.27
CA ARG A 39 3.55 -6.47 -5.53
C ARG A 39 2.52 -7.03 -6.49
N LYS A 40 1.52 -7.77 -5.99
CA LYS A 40 0.43 -8.32 -6.80
C LYS A 40 -0.34 -7.23 -7.55
N TRP A 41 -0.53 -6.08 -6.92
CA TRP A 41 -1.24 -4.93 -7.49
C TRP A 41 -0.32 -3.86 -8.08
N GLY A 42 0.95 -4.20 -8.34
CA GLY A 42 1.89 -3.32 -9.06
C GLY A 42 2.52 -2.21 -8.22
N PHE A 43 2.39 -2.27 -6.89
CA PHE A 43 3.10 -1.35 -6.00
C PHE A 43 4.58 -1.73 -5.93
N LEU A 44 5.44 -0.82 -6.36
CA LEU A 44 6.89 -0.97 -6.33
C LEU A 44 7.43 -0.47 -5.00
N THR A 45 8.52 -1.07 -4.53
CA THR A 45 9.12 -0.77 -3.22
C THR A 45 10.31 0.19 -3.40
N PRO A 46 10.14 1.52 -3.30
CA PRO A 46 11.28 2.42 -3.35
C PRO A 46 12.13 2.39 -2.08
N SER A 47 11.60 2.11 -0.89
CA SER A 47 12.35 2.25 0.38
C SER A 47 11.65 1.58 1.58
N ALA A 48 12.31 1.60 2.74
CA ALA A 48 12.04 0.90 4.02
C ALA A 48 10.63 1.04 4.66
N GLY A 49 9.56 0.76 3.92
CA GLY A 49 8.17 0.82 4.39
C GLY A 49 7.26 1.75 3.60
N ASP A 50 7.75 2.29 2.48
CA ASP A 50 6.96 3.07 1.52
C ASP A 50 6.89 2.33 0.18
N TRP A 51 5.68 2.15 -0.34
CA TRP A 51 5.43 1.56 -1.65
C TRP A 51 4.71 2.53 -2.58
N THR A 52 5.14 2.65 -3.82
CA THR A 52 4.53 3.52 -4.83
C THR A 52 3.72 2.69 -5.82
N GLY A 53 2.43 2.99 -5.92
CA GLY A 53 1.45 2.28 -6.72
C GLY A 53 1.43 2.67 -8.19
N PRO A 54 0.74 1.88 -9.03
CA PRO A 54 0.50 2.21 -10.43
C PRO A 54 -0.52 3.36 -10.54
N GLU A 55 -0.59 4.00 -11.72
CA GLU A 55 -1.56 5.06 -12.04
C GLU A 55 -3.01 4.55 -12.26
N SER A 56 -3.33 3.34 -11.78
CA SER A 56 -4.65 2.72 -11.95
C SER A 56 -5.47 2.78 -10.67
N SER A 57 -6.65 3.41 -10.74
CA SER A 57 -7.61 3.45 -9.63
C SER A 57 -8.14 2.06 -9.26
N GLU A 58 -8.18 1.11 -10.20
CA GLU A 58 -8.63 -0.26 -9.98
C GLU A 58 -7.61 -1.04 -9.15
N ALA A 59 -6.32 -0.91 -9.46
CA ALA A 59 -5.25 -1.54 -8.70
C ALA A 59 -5.19 -1.01 -7.26
N VAL A 60 -5.39 0.29 -7.08
CA VAL A 60 -5.47 0.94 -5.75
C VAL A 60 -6.66 0.41 -4.94
N GLN A 61 -7.85 0.30 -5.55
CA GLN A 61 -9.04 -0.25 -4.88
C GLN A 61 -8.86 -1.74 -4.55
N ALA A 62 -8.29 -2.51 -5.46
CA ALA A 62 -8.06 -3.94 -5.28
C ALA A 62 -7.04 -4.21 -4.16
N PHE A 63 -5.95 -3.42 -4.10
CA PHE A 63 -5.00 -3.44 -2.99
C PHE A 63 -5.69 -3.16 -1.65
N ASN A 64 -6.46 -2.07 -1.56
CA ASN A 64 -7.17 -1.69 -0.33
C ASN A 64 -8.14 -2.80 0.15
N ASN A 65 -8.88 -3.40 -0.79
CA ASN A 65 -9.82 -4.48 -0.47
C ASN A 65 -9.10 -5.75 0.02
N GLU A 66 -8.01 -6.15 -0.63
CA GLU A 66 -7.24 -7.33 -0.23
C GLU A 66 -6.52 -7.13 1.10
N ALA A 67 -5.93 -5.94 1.33
CA ALA A 67 -5.31 -5.58 2.61
C ALA A 67 -6.34 -5.64 3.76
N ARG A 68 -7.54 -5.08 3.58
CA ARG A 68 -8.61 -5.15 4.59
C ARG A 68 -9.05 -6.60 4.86
N ARG A 69 -9.12 -7.44 3.83
CA ARG A 69 -9.47 -8.86 3.97
C ARG A 69 -8.42 -9.63 4.79
N ASP A 70 -7.15 -9.27 4.67
CA ASP A 70 -6.05 -9.84 5.46
C ASP A 70 -5.91 -9.25 6.88
N GLY A 71 -6.84 -8.38 7.27
CA GLY A 71 -6.90 -7.79 8.61
C GLY A 71 -6.02 -6.57 8.79
N PHE A 72 -5.57 -5.93 7.71
CA PHE A 72 -4.91 -4.62 7.77
C PHE A 72 -5.95 -3.52 7.96
N LEU A 73 -5.64 -2.60 8.88
CA LEU A 73 -6.37 -1.34 9.04
C LEU A 73 -5.78 -0.33 8.07
N VAL A 74 -6.61 0.13 7.13
CA VAL A 74 -6.20 1.00 6.02
C VAL A 74 -6.74 2.41 6.26
N ASP A 75 -5.83 3.32 6.59
CA ASP A 75 -6.11 4.75 6.78
C ASP A 75 -5.79 5.52 5.50
N TRP A 76 -6.69 6.40 5.06
CA TRP A 76 -6.46 7.28 3.90
C TRP A 76 -6.05 8.68 4.37
N LYS A 77 -4.98 9.24 3.78
CA LYS A 77 -4.45 10.57 4.09
C LYS A 77 -4.17 11.41 2.85
#